data_AF-A0A821M987-F1
#
_entry.id   AF-A0A821M987-F1
#
_cell.length_a   1.000
_cell.length_b   1.000
_cell.length_c   1.000
_cell.angle_alpha   90.00
_cell.angle_beta   90.00
_cell.angle_gamma   90.00
#
_symmetry.space_group_name_H-M   'P 1'
#
loop_
_entity.id
_entity.type
_entity.pdbx_description
1 polymer ?
#
loop_
_entity_poly.entity_id
_entity_poly.type
_entity_poly.pdbx_seq_one_letter_code
_entity_poly.pdbx_strand_id
1 'polypeptide(L)'
;MDTTSNSADQDQKANNERASVIEKSNPKSPLEFSWTFWYLKPDKRIIWEKSLIKLIDIGFVEDFWATYNHLALPSRLATAKINSDYYFFRTG
;
A
#
# COMPACT_ATOMS: atom_id res chain seq x y z
N MET A 1 18.86 -53.52 2.77
CA MET A 1 19.53 -52.59 3.70
C MET A 1 20.47 -51.78 2.82
N ASP A 2 20.26 -50.52 2.50
CA ASP A 2 19.44 -49.50 3.12
C ASP A 2 18.86 -48.51 2.10
N THR A 3 17.75 -47.94 2.53
CA THR A 3 16.96 -46.88 1.94
C THR A 3 17.72 -45.54 1.95
N THR A 4 17.22 -44.61 1.12
CA THR A 4 17.21 -43.15 1.33
C THR A 4 18.28 -42.37 0.57
N SER A 5 17.84 -41.68 -0.48
CA SER A 5 17.87 -40.19 -0.57
C SER A 5 18.00 -39.75 -2.03
N ASN A 6 16.87 -39.52 -2.71
CA ASN A 6 16.84 -38.50 -3.74
C ASN A 6 15.41 -37.97 -3.97
N SER A 7 14.92 -37.20 -3.00
CA SER A 7 13.58 -36.56 -3.04
C SER A 7 13.63 -35.05 -2.75
N ALA A 8 14.82 -34.46 -2.60
CA ALA A 8 14.94 -33.06 -2.17
C ALA A 8 15.09 -32.05 -3.33
N ASP A 9 15.34 -32.51 -4.56
CA ASP A 9 15.72 -31.62 -5.68
C ASP A 9 14.55 -31.22 -6.60
N GLN A 10 13.35 -31.78 -6.42
CA GLN A 10 12.19 -31.46 -7.26
C GLN A 10 11.29 -30.34 -6.68
N ASP A 11 11.33 -30.07 -5.38
CA ASP A 11 10.44 -29.10 -4.75
C ASP A 11 10.93 -27.65 -4.86
N GLN A 12 12.22 -27.43 -5.15
CA GLN A 12 12.81 -26.09 -5.13
C GLN A 12 12.62 -25.32 -6.44
N LYS A 13 12.42 -26.01 -7.58
CA LYS A 13 12.10 -25.38 -8.87
C LYS A 13 10.64 -24.95 -8.97
N ALA A 14 9.71 -25.74 -8.43
CA ALA A 14 8.27 -25.46 -8.51
C ALA A 14 7.85 -24.20 -7.73
N ASN A 15 8.55 -23.88 -6.64
CA ASN A 15 8.26 -22.68 -5.83
C ASN A 15 8.73 -21.39 -6.52
N ASN A 16 9.88 -21.43 -7.20
CA ASN A 16 10.42 -20.28 -7.92
C ASN A 16 9.62 -19.96 -9.19
N GLU A 17 9.06 -20.98 -9.85
CA GLU A 17 8.17 -20.80 -11.00
C GLU A 17 6.82 -20.23 -10.60
N ARG A 18 6.20 -20.68 -9.49
CA ARG A 18 4.95 -20.10 -8.96
C ARG A 18 5.08 -18.62 -8.61
N ALA A 19 6.20 -18.21 -8.01
CA ALA A 19 6.48 -16.79 -7.73
C ALA A 19 6.62 -15.98 -9.03
N SER A 20 7.26 -16.54 -10.05
CA SER A 20 7.49 -15.88 -11.34
C SER A 20 6.24 -15.77 -12.24
N VAL A 21 5.23 -16.61 -12.02
CA VAL A 21 3.96 -16.60 -12.77
C VAL A 21 2.97 -15.57 -12.22
N ILE A 22 3.01 -15.28 -10.91
CA ILE A 22 2.13 -14.27 -10.28
C ILE A 22 2.50 -12.84 -10.72
N GLU A 23 3.75 -12.60 -11.10
CA GLU A 23 4.20 -11.26 -11.54
C GLU A 23 3.74 -10.87 -12.95
N LYS A 24 3.31 -11.82 -13.77
CA LYS A 24 2.97 -11.55 -15.18
C LYS A 24 1.46 -11.53 -15.35
N SER A 25 0.95 -10.30 -15.45
CA SER A 25 -0.44 -9.91 -15.76
C SER A 25 -1.43 -9.91 -14.60
N ASN A 26 -1.16 -9.16 -13.54
CA ASN A 26 -2.27 -8.56 -12.80
C ASN A 26 -2.68 -7.29 -13.60
N PRO A 27 -3.78 -7.30 -14.37
CA PRO A 27 -4.25 -6.09 -15.02
C PRO A 27 -4.56 -5.07 -13.92
N LYS A 28 -3.75 -4.01 -13.81
CA LYS A 28 -4.04 -2.93 -12.88
C LYS A 28 -5.42 -2.37 -13.24
N SER A 29 -6.34 -2.37 -12.29
CA SER A 29 -7.70 -1.90 -12.48
C SER A 29 -7.70 -0.37 -12.39
N PRO A 30 -7.82 0.37 -13.52
CA PRO A 30 -7.78 1.82 -13.48
C PRO A 30 -9.04 2.36 -12.78
N LEU A 31 -8.87 3.39 -11.97
CA LEU A 31 -9.97 4.18 -11.43
C LEU A 31 -10.47 5.15 -12.51
N GLU A 32 -11.76 5.50 -12.45
CA GLU A 32 -12.37 6.48 -13.36
C GLU A 32 -11.71 7.87 -13.24
N PHE A 33 -11.32 8.24 -12.01
CA PHE A 33 -10.60 9.47 -11.73
C PHE A 33 -9.32 9.16 -10.96
N SER A 34 -8.31 10.02 -11.14
CA SER A 34 -7.16 10.05 -10.23
C SER A 34 -7.56 10.73 -8.93
N TRP A 35 -7.01 10.24 -7.82
CA TRP A 35 -7.28 10.77 -6.49
C TRP A 35 -5.98 11.07 -5.75
N THR A 36 -5.92 12.20 -5.07
CA THR A 36 -4.80 12.59 -4.24
C THR A 36 -5.10 12.32 -2.77
N PHE A 37 -4.22 11.57 -2.12
CA PHE A 37 -4.25 11.35 -0.69
C PHE A 37 -3.44 12.43 0.02
N TRP A 38 -4.03 13.03 1.05
CA TRP A 38 -3.43 14.09 1.85
C TRP A 38 -3.42 13.73 3.33
N TYR A 39 -2.44 14.27 4.04
CA TYR A 39 -2.28 14.13 5.47
C TYR A 39 -2.24 15.51 6.14
N LEU A 40 -3.11 15.72 7.12
CA LEU A 40 -3.04 16.89 7.98
C LEU A 40 -2.06 16.64 9.11
N LYS A 41 -0.92 17.32 9.05
CA LYS A 41 0.06 17.32 10.11
C LYS A 41 -0.48 18.09 11.32
N PRO A 42 -0.53 17.49 12.52
CA PRO A 42 -0.99 18.16 13.73
C PRO A 42 0.11 19.09 14.27
N ASP A 43 0.33 20.23 13.61
CA ASP A 43 1.25 21.26 14.09
C ASP A 43 0.51 22.59 14.22
N LYS A 44 0.22 22.99 15.46
CA LYS A 44 -0.49 24.24 15.77
C LYS A 44 0.30 25.50 15.41
N ARG A 45 1.61 25.36 15.13
CA ARG A 45 2.48 26.49 14.75
C ARG A 45 2.43 26.78 13.25
N ILE A 46 1.84 25.89 12.47
CA ILE A 46 1.76 25.98 11.01
C ILE A 46 0.32 26.36 10.64
N ILE A 47 0.16 27.31 9.71
CA ILE A 47 -1.15 27.65 9.16
C ILE A 47 -1.74 26.44 8.42
N TRP A 48 -3.06 26.27 8.48
CA TRP A 48 -3.74 25.07 8.01
C TRP A 48 -3.32 24.62 6.60
N GLU A 49 -3.23 25.56 5.65
CA GLU A 49 -2.84 25.28 4.26
C GLU A 49 -1.46 24.60 4.14
N LYS A 50 -0.51 24.98 5.01
CA LYS A 50 0.85 24.42 5.05
C LYS A 50 0.94 23.15 5.88
N SER A 51 -0.07 22.87 6.70
CA SER A 51 -0.18 21.63 7.48
C SER A 51 -0.70 20.47 6.63
N LEU A 52 -1.25 20.76 5.45
CA LEU A 52 -1.72 19.75 4.50
C LEU A 52 -0.56 19.23 3.65
N ILE A 53 -0.24 17.95 3.80
CA ILE A 53 0.88 17.29 3.10
C ILE A 53 0.31 16.31 2.08
N LYS A 54 0.66 16.49 0.81
CA LYS A 54 0.35 15.51 -0.24
C LYS A 54 1.15 14.24 -0.02
N LEU A 55 0.47 13.09 0.04
CA LEU A 55 1.12 11.79 0.18
C LEU A 55 1.37 11.15 -1.20
N ILE A 56 0.31 10.92 -1.97
CA ILE A 56 0.37 10.17 -3.23
C ILE A 56 -0.84 10.48 -4.12
N ASP A 57 -0.66 10.38 -5.45
CA ASP A 57 -1.75 10.33 -6.41
C ASP A 57 -2.02 8.86 -6.81
N ILE A 58 -3.28 8.46 -6.78
CA ILE A 58 -3.74 7.09 -7.01
C ILE A 58 -4.64 7.09 -8.25
N GLY A 59 -4.21 6.34 -9.26
CA GLY A 59 -4.99 6.10 -10.49
C GLY A 59 -5.48 4.65 -10.64
N PHE A 60 -5.06 3.74 -9.77
CA PHE A 60 -5.37 2.31 -9.85
C PHE A 60 -5.86 1.77 -8.50
N VAL A 61 -6.75 0.78 -8.54
CA VAL A 61 -7.32 0.15 -7.33
C VAL A 61 -6.25 -0.53 -6.48
N GLU A 62 -5.25 -1.14 -7.12
CA GLU A 62 -4.15 -1.82 -6.44
C GLU A 62 -3.29 -0.82 -5.65
N ASP A 63 -3.07 0.36 -6.23
CA ASP A 63 -2.30 1.44 -5.59
C ASP A 63 -3.08 2.05 -4.40
N PHE A 64 -4.41 2.06 -4.46
CA PHE A 64 -5.27 2.41 -3.31
C PHE A 64 -5.07 1.43 -2.15
N TRP A 65 -5.21 0.13 -2.39
CA TRP A 65 -5.09 -0.87 -1.34
C TRP A 65 -3.67 -0.95 -0.77
N ALA A 66 -2.65 -0.84 -1.62
CA ALA A 66 -1.26 -0.76 -1.18
C ALA A 66 -1.03 0.47 -0.28
N THR A 67 -1.60 1.62 -0.63
CA THR A 67 -1.52 2.83 0.20
C THR A 67 -2.24 2.63 1.52
N TYR A 68 -3.50 2.21 1.48
CA TYR A 68 -4.34 2.01 2.66
C TYR A 68 -3.70 1.06 3.69
N ASN A 69 -3.12 -0.06 3.23
CA ASN A 69 -2.50 -1.05 4.10
C ASN A 69 -1.21 -0.55 4.78
N HIS A 70 -0.54 0.46 4.22
CA HIS A 70 0.64 1.08 4.83
C HIS A 70 0.30 2.31 5.69
N LEU A 71 -0.95 2.78 5.67
CA LEU A 71 -1.39 3.87 6.52
C LEU A 71 -1.63 3.39 7.95
N ALA A 72 -1.41 4.29 8.90
CA ALA A 72 -1.83 4.05 10.27
C ALA A 72 -3.35 4.09 10.33
N LEU A 73 -3.95 3.13 11.05
CA LEU A 73 -5.39 3.11 11.30
C LEU A 73 -5.85 4.44 11.89
N PRO A 74 -7.03 4.97 11.47
CA PRO A 74 -7.56 6.24 12.00
C PRO A 74 -7.67 6.24 13.54
N SER A 75 -8.01 5.10 14.14
CA SER A 75 -8.05 4.93 15.60
C SER A 75 -6.70 5.19 16.27
N ARG A 76 -5.59 4.78 15.65
CA ARG A 76 -4.23 5.00 16.14
C ARG A 76 -3.76 6.44 15.91
N LEU A 77 -4.29 7.13 14.90
CA LEU A 77 -4.05 8.56 14.70
C LEU A 77 -4.57 9.38 15.88
N ALA A 78 -5.81 9.12 16.31
CA ALA A 78 -6.43 9.85 17.42
C ALA A 78 -5.62 9.72 18.73
N THR A 79 -5.03 8.55 18.99
CA THR A 79 -4.24 8.30 20.20
C THR A 79 -2.81 8.82 20.12
N ALA A 80 -2.13 8.67 18.98
CA ALA A 80 -0.71 9.03 18.85
C ALA A 80 -0.48 10.49 18.42
N LYS A 81 -1.46 11.09 17.74
CA LYS A 81 -1.34 12.39 17.06
C LYS A 81 -2.68 13.13 17.10
N ILE A 82 -2.98 13.74 18.24
CA ILE A 82 -4.17 14.58 18.45
C ILE A 82 -4.28 15.64 17.34
N ASN A 83 -5.47 15.74 16.72
CA ASN A 83 -5.83 16.67 15.63
C ASN A 83 -5.14 16.39 14.29
N SER A 84 -4.98 15.11 13.93
CA SER A 84 -4.45 14.68 12.64
C SER A 84 -5.53 13.99 11.84
N ASP A 85 -5.63 14.35 10.55
CA ASP A 85 -6.66 13.84 9.63
C ASP A 85 -6.04 13.34 8.33
N TYR A 86 -6.76 12.46 7.64
CA TYR A 86 -6.47 12.05 6.27
C TYR A 86 -7.57 12.57 5.35
N TYR A 87 -7.19 13.06 4.17
CA TYR A 87 -8.14 13.44 3.14
C TYR A 87 -7.85 12.72 1.83
N PHE A 88 -8.91 12.48 1.06
CA PHE A 88 -8.83 11.83 -0.23
C PHE A 88 -9.71 12.61 -1.21
N PHE A 89 -9.08 13.39 -2.08
CA PHE A 89 -9.76 14.27 -3.02
C PHE A 89 -9.48 13.83 -4.44
N ARG A 90 -10.43 14.04 -5.35
CA ARG A 90 -10.16 13.88 -6.78
C ARG A 90 -9.01 14.80 -7.18
N THR A 91 -8.08 14.31 -7.99
CA THR A 91 -6.98 15.10 -8.53
C THR A 91 -7.52 16.07 -9.59
N GLY A 92 -7.21 17.36 -9.45
CA GLY A 92 -7.66 18.41 -10.37
C GLY A 92 -8.79 19.27 -9.82
#